data_AF-A0A965QV15-F1
#
_entry.id   AF-A0A965QV15-F1
#
_cell.length_a   1.000
_cell.length_b   1.000
_cell.length_c   1.000
_cell.angle_alpha   90.00
_cell.angle_beta   90.00
_cell.angle_gamma   90.00
#
_symmetry.space_group_name_H-M   'P 1'
#
loop_
_entity.id
_entity.type
_entity.pdbx_description
1 polymer ?
#
loop_
_entity_poly.entity_id
_entity_poly.type
_entity_poly.pdbx_seq_one_letter_code
_entity_poly.pdbx_strand_id
1 'polypeptide(L)' 'MPIRIVHTADNHIGLPFKQYAADVAKRLVEERFAALGRLVNVANERNAHFFVVAG' A
#
# COMPACT_ATOMS: atom_id res chain seq x y z
N MET A 1 4.42 -2.51 28.36
CA MET A 1 3.42 -2.29 27.30
C MET A 1 4.03 -2.72 25.98
N PRO A 2 3.37 -3.55 25.15
CA PRO A 2 3.90 -3.92 23.85
C PRO A 2 3.74 -2.78 22.82
N ILE A 3 4.77 -2.54 22.02
CA ILE A 3 4.69 -1.67 20.84
C ILE A 3 4.16 -2.51 19.67
N ARG A 4 3.31 -1.91 18.83
CA ARG A 4 2.67 -2.52 17.66
C ARG A 4 3.04 -1.71 16.45
N ILE A 5 3.63 -2.35 15.46
CA ILE A 5 4.13 -1.71 14.25
C ILE A 5 3.53 -2.44 13.06
N VAL A 6 2.97 -1.67 12.13
CA VAL A 6 2.72 -2.14 10.77
C VAL A 6 3.80 -1.53 9.90
N HIS A 7 4.50 -2.37 9.15
CA HIS A 7 5.61 -1.97 8.30
C HIS A 7 5.31 -2.38 6.86
N THR A 8 5.48 -1.45 5.92
CA THR A 8 5.36 -1.69 4.48
C THR A 8 6.52 -1.03 3.73
N ALA A 9 6.73 -1.41 2.48
CA ALA A 9 7.75 -0.87 1.59
C ALA A 9 7.30 -1.04 0.14
N ASP A 10 8.00 -0.39 -0.79
CA ASP A 10 7.93 -0.70 -2.23
C ASP A 10 6.52 -0.58 -2.83
N ASN A 11 5.76 0.41 -2.37
CA ASN A 11 4.40 0.64 -2.88
C ASN A 11 4.40 1.04 -4.37
N HIS A 12 5.55 1.49 -4.89
CA HIS A 12 5.78 1.86 -6.30
C HIS A 12 4.68 2.74 -6.88
N ILE A 13 4.21 3.71 -6.09
CA ILE A 13 3.24 4.71 -6.53
C ILE A 13 3.84 5.50 -7.68
N GLY A 14 3.08 5.65 -8.77
CA GLY A 14 3.52 6.36 -9.98
C GLY A 14 4.33 5.52 -10.98
N LEU A 15 4.75 4.29 -10.64
CA LEU A 15 5.43 3.41 -11.60
C LEU A 15 4.42 2.82 -12.62
N PRO A 16 4.59 3.03 -13.93
CA PRO A 16 3.63 2.57 -14.93
C PRO A 16 3.72 1.07 -15.22
N PHE A 17 2.60 0.49 -15.62
CA PHE A 17 2.45 -0.91 -16.03
C PHE A 17 2.49 -1.06 -17.56
N LYS A 18 3.62 -0.65 -18.18
CA LYS A 18 3.76 -0.49 -19.65
C LYS A 18 3.57 -1.77 -20.45
N GLN A 19 3.73 -2.94 -19.83
CA GLN A 19 3.62 -4.26 -20.46
C GLN A 19 2.17 -4.76 -20.59
N TYR A 20 1.18 -4.01 -20.08
CA TYR A 20 -0.22 -4.37 -20.13
C TYR A 20 -1.03 -3.44 -21.04
N ALA A 21 -2.20 -3.91 -21.49
CA ALA A 21 -3.18 -3.07 -22.15
C ALA A 21 -3.58 -1.88 -21.27
N ALA A 22 -3.95 -0.75 -21.89
CA ALA A 22 -4.13 0.52 -21.20
C ALA A 22 -5.19 0.48 -20.07
N ASP A 23 -6.28 -0.27 -20.28
CA ASP A 23 -7.34 -0.48 -19.31
C ASP A 23 -6.87 -1.31 -18.11
N VAL A 24 -6.08 -2.37 -18.36
CA VAL A 24 -5.47 -3.20 -17.33
C VAL A 24 -4.43 -2.41 -16.55
N ALA A 25 -3.56 -1.67 -17.24
CA ALA A 25 -2.54 -0.84 -16.62
C ALA A 25 -3.15 0.22 -15.69
N LYS A 26 -4.25 0.87 -16.11
CA LYS A 26 -4.99 1.82 -15.28
C LYS A 26 -5.52 1.17 -14.00
N ARG A 27 -6.17 0.01 -14.11
CA ARG A 27 -6.69 -0.74 -12.96
C ARG A 27 -5.58 -1.15 -11.98
N LEU A 28 -4.43 -1.57 -12.50
CA LEU A 28 -3.28 -1.94 -11.66
C LEU A 28 -2.69 -0.74 -10.91
N VAL A 29 -2.67 0.46 -11.51
CA VAL A 29 -2.28 1.69 -10.81
C VAL A 29 -3.28 1.98 -9.68
N GLU A 30 -4.58 1.95 -9.96
CA GLU A 30 -5.64 2.19 -8.97
C GLU A 30 -5.54 1.18 -7.81
N GLU A 31 -5.26 -0.09 -8.10
CA GLU A 31 -5.12 -1.12 -7.08
C GLU A 31 -3.92 -0.92 -6.15
N ARG A 32 -2.82 -0.30 -6.59
CA ARG A 32 -1.71 0.03 -5.68
C ARG A 32 -2.15 1.01 -4.59
N PHE A 33 -2.93 2.04 -4.96
CA PHE A 33 -3.50 2.96 -3.99
C PHE A 33 -4.50 2.27 -3.08
N ALA A 34 -5.39 1.43 -3.64
CA ALA A 34 -6.37 0.69 -2.86
C ALA A 34 -5.69 -0.28 -1.87
N ALA A 35 -4.62 -0.94 -2.27
CA ALA A 35 -3.83 -1.82 -1.41
C ALA A 35 -3.20 -1.07 -0.24
N LEU A 36 -2.57 0.09 -0.49
CA LEU A 36 -2.03 0.93 0.57
C LEU A 36 -3.12 1.41 1.53
N GLY A 37 -4.29 1.78 1.00
CA GLY A 37 -5.45 2.13 1.83
C GLY A 37 -5.91 0.98 2.74
N ARG A 38 -5.92 -0.26 2.24
CA ARG A 38 -6.23 -1.44 3.05
C ARG A 38 -5.19 -1.67 4.16
N LEU A 39 -3.90 -1.44 3.89
CA LEU A 39 -2.85 -1.53 4.92
C LEU A 39 -3.06 -0.50 6.04
N VAL A 40 -3.43 0.73 5.69
CA VAL A 40 -3.76 1.79 6.66
C VAL A 40 -4.96 1.38 7.52
N ASN A 41 -6.02 0.83 6.91
CA ASN A 41 -7.19 0.34 7.66
C ASN A 41 -6.81 -0.77 8.64
N VAL A 42 -5.99 -1.74 8.22
CA VAL A 42 -5.51 -2.81 9.10
C VAL A 42 -4.68 -2.25 10.27
N ALA A 43 -3.86 -1.23 10.03
CA ALA A 43 -3.09 -0.58 11.09
C ALA A 43 -3.99 0.10 12.12
N ASN A 44 -5.05 0.78 11.66
CA ASN A 44 -6.06 1.40 12.52
C ASN A 44 -6.83 0.36 13.33
N GLU A 45 -7.36 -0.69 12.70
CA GLU A 45 -8.08 -1.79 13.35
C GLU A 45 -7.22 -2.47 14.43
N ARG A 46 -5.93 -2.69 14.13
CA ARG A 46 -4.98 -3.28 15.07
C ARG A 46 -4.44 -2.32 16.12
N ASN A 47 -4.88 -1.06 16.08
CA ASN A 47 -4.41 0.02 16.95
C ASN A 47 -2.87 0.07 16.97
N ALA A 48 -2.28 0.02 15.79
CA ALA A 48 -0.83 0.14 15.62
C ALA A 48 -0.36 1.49 16.19
N HIS A 49 0.79 1.48 16.85
CA HIS A 49 1.40 2.71 17.35
C HIS A 49 2.16 3.43 16.24
N PHE A 50 2.69 2.66 15.27
CA PHE A 50 3.42 3.19 14.13
C PHE A 50 3.01 2.46 12.84
N PHE A 51 2.84 3.25 11.79
CA PHE A 51 2.80 2.78 10.40
C PHE A 51 4.09 3.23 9.72
N VAL A 52 4.99 2.28 9.47
CA VAL A 52 6.33 2.58 8.94
C VAL A 52 6.37 2.25 7.46
N VAL A 53 6.92 3.17 6.66
CA VAL A 53 7.14 3.00 5.21
C VAL A 53 8.64 3.07 4.95
N ALA A 54 9.23 1.99 4.42
CA ALA A 54 10.68 1.88 4.21
C ALA A 54 11.03 1.35 2.82
N GLY A 55 10.71 2.13 1.78
CA GLY A 55 10.98 1.81 0.37
C GLY A 55 10.03 2.56 -0.56
#